data_AF-A0A7S2JB31-F1
#
_entry.id   AF-A0A7S2JB31-F1
#
_cell.length_a   1.000
_cell.length_b   1.000
_cell.length_c   1.000
_cell.angle_alpha   90.00
_cell.angle_beta   90.00
_cell.angle_gamma   90.00
#
_symmetry.space_group_name_H-M   'P 1'
#
loop_
_entity.id
_entity.type
_entity.pdbx_description
1 polymer ?
#
loop_
_entity_poly.entity_id
_entity_poly.type
_entity_poly.pdbx_seq_one_letter_code
_entity_poly.pdbx_strand_id
1 'polypeptide(L)'
;MSICLADDRSKGALRAELFEKLAPPLLDDASPHATLVQATLAERAPTQLKRLLRSFQDRDPERSLPRIVDLLQKDELVNFYASLLNGPPTELSCQLALFGDSRGALSLAHWFRETLAEHKEVAANGFVRFL
;
A
#
# COMPACT_ATOMS: atom_id res chain seq x y z
N MET A 1 -21.42 -13.76 -29.17
CA MET A 1 -20.99 -14.44 -27.93
C MET A 1 -20.66 -13.38 -26.89
N SER A 2 -21.56 -13.11 -25.93
CA SER A 2 -21.43 -12.00 -24.95
C SER A 2 -21.75 -12.45 -23.51
N ILE A 3 -21.42 -13.70 -23.18
CA ILE A 3 -21.81 -14.31 -21.89
C ILE A 3 -20.59 -14.53 -20.97
N CYS A 4 -19.36 -14.53 -21.51
CA CYS A 4 -18.15 -14.77 -20.71
C CYS A 4 -17.63 -13.55 -19.93
N LEU A 5 -18.10 -12.33 -20.20
CA LEU A 5 -17.60 -11.10 -19.53
C LEU A 5 -18.32 -10.78 -18.21
N ALA A 6 -19.53 -11.30 -18.00
CA ALA A 6 -20.32 -11.00 -16.80
C ALA A 6 -19.89 -11.83 -15.59
N ASP A 7 -19.49 -13.09 -15.82
CA ASP A 7 -19.14 -14.05 -14.75
C ASP A 7 -17.73 -13.82 -14.17
N ASP A 8 -16.83 -13.16 -14.91
CA ASP A 8 -15.53 -12.71 -14.38
C ASP A 8 -15.65 -11.40 -13.58
N ARG A 9 -16.56 -10.50 -13.97
CA ARG A 9 -16.83 -9.27 -13.20
C ARG A 9 -17.47 -9.57 -11.85
N SER A 10 -18.37 -10.56 -11.78
CA SER A 10 -19.01 -10.97 -10.53
C SER A 10 -18.00 -11.60 -9.55
N LYS A 11 -17.09 -12.46 -10.04
CA LYS A 11 -15.99 -13.04 -9.24
C LYS A 11 -14.97 -12.00 -8.81
N GLY A 12 -14.66 -11.03 -9.67
CA GLY A 12 -13.81 -9.89 -9.34
C GLY A 12 -14.41 -9.00 -8.25
N ALA A 13 -15.70 -8.70 -8.36
CA ALA A 13 -16.43 -7.89 -7.37
C ALA A 13 -16.53 -8.61 -6.02
N LEU A 14 -16.86 -9.91 -6.00
CA LEU A 14 -16.91 -10.69 -4.77
C LEU A 14 -15.55 -10.76 -4.07
N ARG A 15 -14.46 -10.92 -4.83
CA ARG A 15 -13.09 -10.88 -4.27
C ARG A 15 -12.79 -9.50 -3.68
N ALA A 16 -13.09 -8.42 -4.38
CA ALA A 16 -12.87 -7.06 -3.88
C ALA A 16 -13.65 -6.79 -2.59
N GLU A 17 -14.93 -7.18 -2.54
CA GLU A 17 -15.77 -7.04 -1.35
C GLU A 17 -15.25 -7.85 -0.16
N LEU A 18 -14.74 -9.06 -0.42
CA LEU A 18 -14.15 -9.91 0.60
C LEU A 18 -12.84 -9.30 1.13
N PHE A 19 -12.02 -8.73 0.24
CA PHE A 19 -10.80 -8.00 0.61
C PHE A 19 -11.10 -6.75 1.45
N GLU A 20 -12.12 -5.98 1.08
CA GLU A 20 -12.57 -4.82 1.86
C GLU A 20 -13.07 -5.21 3.25
N LYS A 21 -13.76 -6.35 3.38
CA LYS A 21 -14.21 -6.87 4.67
C LYS A 21 -13.06 -7.41 5.52
N LEU A 22 -11.99 -7.90 4.90
CA LEU A 22 -10.81 -8.42 5.59
C LEU A 22 -9.82 -7.34 6.01
N ALA A 23 -9.80 -6.16 5.35
CA ALA A 23 -8.83 -5.11 5.65
C ALA A 23 -8.89 -4.61 7.11
N PRO A 24 -10.05 -4.25 7.70
CA PRO A 24 -10.10 -3.81 9.09
C PRO A 24 -9.61 -4.85 10.10
N PRO A 25 -10.13 -6.10 10.16
CA PRO A 25 -9.65 -7.06 11.15
C PRO A 25 -8.19 -7.46 10.93
N LEU A 26 -7.68 -7.41 9.69
CA LEU A 26 -6.28 -7.71 9.42
C LEU A 26 -5.34 -6.56 9.72
N LEU A 27 -5.78 -5.30 9.74
CA LEU A 27 -4.90 -4.13 9.89
C LEU A 27 -5.11 -3.39 11.22
N ASP A 28 -6.29 -3.54 11.84
CA ASP A 28 -6.64 -2.96 13.14
C ASP A 28 -6.30 -3.88 14.31
N ASP A 29 -6.25 -5.20 14.09
CA ASP A 29 -5.94 -6.16 15.14
C ASP A 29 -4.43 -6.32 15.31
N ALA A 30 -3.92 -6.02 16.50
CA ALA A 30 -2.52 -6.23 16.86
C ALA A 30 -2.21 -7.70 17.23
N SER A 31 -3.07 -8.65 16.85
CA SER A 31 -2.87 -10.05 17.19
C SER A 31 -1.68 -10.67 16.43
N PRO A 32 -0.99 -11.66 17.04
CA PRO A 32 0.09 -12.38 16.38
C PRO A 32 -0.34 -13.04 15.06
N HIS A 33 -1.60 -13.48 14.98
CA HIS A 33 -2.18 -14.07 13.76
C HIS A 33 -2.31 -13.04 12.64
N ALA A 34 -2.78 -11.83 12.94
CA ALA A 34 -2.85 -10.75 11.97
C ALA A 34 -1.45 -10.39 11.44
N THR A 35 -0.46 -10.26 12.32
CA THR A 35 0.94 -10.00 11.95
C THR A 35 1.50 -11.11 11.06
N LEU A 36 1.25 -12.40 11.37
CA LEU A 36 1.69 -13.52 10.54
C LEU A 36 1.05 -13.50 9.15
N VAL A 37 -0.25 -13.17 9.06
CA VAL A 37 -0.95 -13.05 7.77
C VAL A 37 -0.39 -11.89 6.96
N GLN A 38 -0.16 -10.72 7.59
CA GLN A 38 0.46 -9.56 6.94
C GLN A 38 1.85 -9.92 6.40
N ALA A 39 2.70 -10.57 7.20
CA ALA A 39 4.05 -10.99 6.80
C ALA A 39 4.00 -12.00 5.64
N THR A 40 3.11 -12.99 5.72
CA THR A 40 2.91 -13.97 4.64
C THR A 40 2.46 -13.28 3.35
N LEU A 41 1.56 -12.29 3.45
CA LEU A 41 1.13 -11.51 2.29
C LEU A 41 2.26 -10.65 1.75
N ALA A 42 3.09 -10.04 2.60
CA ALA A 42 4.24 -9.26 2.16
C ALA A 42 5.23 -10.10 1.35
N GLU A 43 5.48 -11.34 1.78
CA GLU A 43 6.43 -12.24 1.11
C GLU A 43 5.83 -12.92 -0.13
N ARG A 44 4.61 -13.45 -0.04
CA ARG A 44 4.03 -14.35 -1.05
C ARG A 44 3.04 -13.68 -1.97
N ALA A 45 2.42 -12.59 -1.54
CA ALA A 45 1.39 -11.89 -2.29
C ALA A 45 1.44 -10.36 -2.09
N PRO A 46 2.60 -9.70 -2.33
CA PRO A 46 2.81 -8.29 -1.97
C PRO A 46 1.79 -7.36 -2.64
N THR A 47 1.34 -7.68 -3.85
CA THR A 47 0.29 -6.93 -4.54
C THR A 47 -1.05 -6.95 -3.79
N GLN A 48 -1.38 -8.06 -3.12
CA GLN A 48 -2.59 -8.15 -2.31
C GLN A 48 -2.46 -7.34 -1.00
N LEU A 49 -1.29 -7.37 -0.36
CA LEU A 49 -1.03 -6.51 0.80
C LEU A 49 -1.13 -5.02 0.41
N LYS A 50 -0.53 -4.60 -0.71
CA LYS A 50 -0.65 -3.21 -1.21
C LYS A 50 -2.12 -2.81 -1.43
N ARG A 51 -2.94 -3.71 -1.97
CA ARG A 51 -4.38 -3.46 -2.17
C ARG A 51 -5.15 -3.34 -0.85
N LEU A 52 -4.83 -4.18 0.13
CA LEU A 52 -5.42 -4.10 1.47
C LEU A 52 -5.10 -2.77 2.15
N LEU A 53 -3.82 -2.36 2.14
CA LEU A 53 -3.40 -1.08 2.71
C LEU A 53 -4.08 0.11 2.04
N ARG A 54 -4.22 0.08 0.70
CA ARG A 54 -4.95 1.11 -0.03
C ARG A 54 -6.43 1.13 0.35
N SER A 55 -7.11 -0.02 0.35
CA SER A 55 -8.53 -0.10 0.74
C SER A 55 -8.76 0.41 2.16
N PHE A 56 -7.82 0.15 3.07
CA PHE A 56 -7.86 0.65 4.43
C PHE A 56 -7.63 2.16 4.51
N GLN A 57 -6.69 2.69 3.72
CA GLN A 57 -6.46 4.12 3.59
C GLN A 57 -7.67 4.86 3.01
N ASP A 58 -8.32 4.31 1.98
CA ASP A 58 -9.46 4.92 1.30
C ASP A 58 -10.71 5.04 2.20
N ARG A 59 -10.80 4.23 3.27
CA ARG A 59 -11.93 4.26 4.22
C ARG A 59 -11.89 5.43 5.18
N ASP A 60 -10.72 5.73 5.74
CA ASP A 60 -10.51 6.82 6.70
C ASP A 60 -9.07 7.34 6.59
N PRO A 61 -8.79 8.22 5.61
CA PRO A 61 -7.41 8.62 5.30
C PRO A 61 -6.65 9.23 6.47
N GLU A 62 -7.35 9.94 7.37
CA GLU A 62 -6.74 10.63 8.51
C GLU A 62 -6.31 9.67 9.61
N ARG A 63 -7.09 8.61 9.85
CA ARG A 63 -6.81 7.62 10.90
C ARG A 63 -6.00 6.43 10.42
N SER A 64 -6.13 6.06 9.14
CA SER A 64 -5.50 4.87 8.58
C SER A 64 -4.01 5.06 8.31
N LEU A 65 -3.57 6.24 7.86
CA LEU A 65 -2.17 6.44 7.47
C LEU A 65 -1.17 6.25 8.62
N PRO A 66 -1.38 6.80 9.83
CA PRO A 66 -0.52 6.52 10.98
C PRO A 66 -0.47 5.01 11.29
N ARG A 67 -1.62 4.32 11.25
CA ARG A 67 -1.70 2.88 11.53
C ARG A 67 -0.96 2.04 10.48
N ILE A 68 -1.09 2.41 9.21
CA ILE A 68 -0.35 1.77 8.12
C ILE A 68 1.15 1.92 8.36
N VAL A 69 1.63 3.11 8.75
CA VAL A 69 3.04 3.33 9.05
C VAL A 69 3.49 2.48 10.24
N ASP A 70 2.75 2.50 11.35
CA ASP A 70 3.07 1.70 12.54
C ASP A 70 3.14 0.20 12.22
N LEU A 71 2.23 -0.29 11.36
CA LEU A 71 2.23 -1.66 10.87
C LEU A 71 3.45 -1.95 10.00
N LEU A 72 3.77 -1.06 9.05
CA LEU A 72 4.89 -1.22 8.11
C LEU A 72 6.27 -1.11 8.77
N GLN A 73 6.33 -0.53 9.98
CA GLN A 73 7.55 -0.45 10.79
C GLN A 73 7.86 -1.72 11.58
N LYS A 74 6.96 -2.71 11.62
CA LYS A 74 7.25 -4.01 12.22
C LYS A 74 8.39 -4.72 11.49
N ASP A 75 9.23 -5.44 12.22
CA ASP A 75 10.42 -6.13 11.70
C ASP A 75 10.09 -7.05 10.52
N GLU A 76 8.94 -7.72 10.55
CA GLU A 76 8.50 -8.65 9.51
C GLU A 76 8.09 -7.95 8.20
N LEU A 77 7.83 -6.64 8.25
CA LEU A 77 7.30 -5.84 7.14
C LEU A 77 8.27 -4.76 6.64
N VAL A 78 9.38 -4.53 7.34
CA VAL A 78 10.34 -3.46 7.01
C VAL A 78 10.89 -3.57 5.57
N ASN A 79 11.14 -4.79 5.09
CA ASN A 79 11.60 -5.03 3.71
C ASN A 79 10.52 -4.68 2.69
N PHE A 80 9.27 -5.00 2.99
CA PHE A 80 8.14 -4.63 2.15
C PHE A 80 7.94 -3.11 2.13
N TYR A 81 8.08 -2.46 3.29
CA TYR A 81 8.01 -1.01 3.40
C TYR A 81 9.12 -0.32 2.59
N ALA A 82 10.36 -0.80 2.70
CA ALA A 82 11.47 -0.31 1.88
C ALA A 82 11.19 -0.50 0.38
N SER A 83 10.63 -1.66 -0.02
CA SER A 83 10.25 -1.90 -1.42
C SER A 83 9.15 -0.97 -1.93
N LEU A 84 8.27 -0.49 -1.04
CA LEU A 84 7.23 0.48 -1.37
C LEU A 84 7.82 1.86 -1.65
N LEU A 85 8.78 2.30 -0.83
CA LEU A 85 9.42 3.61 -0.97
C LEU A 85 10.47 3.64 -2.09
N ASN A 86 11.15 2.52 -2.35
CA ASN A 86 12.18 2.44 -3.39
C ASN A 86 11.62 2.05 -4.77
N GLY A 87 10.36 1.62 -4.83
CA GLY A 87 9.69 1.29 -6.10
C GLY A 87 9.18 2.52 -6.85
N PRO A 88 8.58 2.32 -8.04
CA PRO A 88 7.88 3.41 -8.73
C PRO A 88 6.79 4.02 -7.84
N PRO A 89 6.66 5.36 -7.82
CA PRO A 89 5.75 6.03 -6.93
C PRO A 89 4.30 5.70 -7.28
N THR A 90 3.58 5.27 -6.24
CA THR A 90 2.13 5.08 -6.19
C THR A 90 1.53 6.11 -5.25
N GLU A 91 0.21 6.28 -5.30
CA GLU A 91 -0.52 7.14 -4.36
C GLU A 91 -0.16 6.84 -2.89
N LEU A 92 -0.15 5.56 -2.51
CA LEU A 92 0.21 5.13 -1.16
C LEU A 92 1.66 5.49 -0.81
N SER A 93 2.64 5.22 -1.68
CA SER A 93 4.04 5.55 -1.37
C SER A 93 4.29 7.05 -1.28
N CYS A 94 3.58 7.87 -2.07
CA CYS A 94 3.64 9.33 -1.96
C CYS A 94 3.05 9.82 -0.64
N GLN A 95 1.90 9.29 -0.21
CA GLN A 95 1.31 9.58 1.10
C GLN A 95 2.26 9.20 2.25
N LEU A 96 2.88 8.02 2.16
CA LEU A 96 3.85 7.55 3.16
C LEU A 96 5.10 8.45 3.20
N ALA A 97 5.62 8.88 2.04
CA ALA A 97 6.76 9.78 1.96
C ALA A 97 6.45 11.18 2.55
N LEU A 98 5.29 11.75 2.22
CA LEU A 98 4.83 13.03 2.80
C LEU A 98 4.67 12.94 4.32
N PHE A 99 4.06 11.84 4.79
CA PHE A 99 3.88 11.63 6.22
C PHE A 99 5.22 11.46 6.95
N GLY A 100 6.15 10.70 6.35
CA GLY A 100 7.51 10.54 6.87
C GLY A 100 8.28 11.86 6.95
N ASP A 101 8.13 12.73 5.95
CA ASP A 101 8.74 14.07 5.91
C ASP A 101 8.18 14.98 7.01
N SER A 102 6.85 14.99 7.19
CA SER A 102 6.21 15.77 8.25
C SER A 102 6.68 15.37 9.67
N ARG A 103 7.20 14.15 9.83
CA ARG A 103 7.75 13.62 11.08
C ARG A 103 9.29 13.64 11.15
N GLY A 104 9.97 14.13 10.12
CA GLY A 104 11.43 14.15 10.05
C GLY A 104 12.10 12.77 9.89
N ALA A 105 11.33 11.73 9.56
CA ALA A 105 11.85 10.37 9.36
C ALA A 105 12.40 10.15 7.94
N LEU A 106 12.03 11.03 6.99
CA LEU A 106 12.44 10.99 5.59
C LEU A 106 12.60 12.42 5.09
N SER A 107 13.50 12.66 4.12
CA SER A 107 13.54 13.95 3.40
C SER A 107 12.82 13.81 2.08
N LEU A 108 11.68 14.50 1.91
CA LEU A 108 10.86 14.38 0.71
C LEU A 108 11.63 14.81 -0.55
N ALA A 109 12.39 15.90 -0.44
CA ALA A 109 13.21 16.40 -1.55
C ALA A 109 14.31 15.41 -1.96
N HIS A 110 14.89 14.69 -1.01
CA HIS A 110 15.87 13.65 -1.30
C HIS A 110 15.22 12.45 -1.97
N TRP A 111 14.16 11.91 -1.36
CA TRP A 111 13.40 10.77 -1.89
C TRP A 111 12.92 11.05 -3.32
N PHE A 112 12.28 12.20 -3.56
CA PHE A 112 11.79 12.58 -4.88
C PHE A 112 12.89 12.58 -5.95
N ARG A 113 14.07 13.12 -5.62
CA ARG A 113 15.22 13.13 -6.54
C ARG A 113 15.73 11.73 -6.85
N GLU A 114 15.88 10.88 -5.83
CA GLU A 114 16.34 9.49 -6.02
C GLU A 114 15.34 8.67 -6.82
N THR A 115 14.05 8.78 -6.51
CA THR A 115 12.98 8.07 -7.23
C THR A 115 12.91 8.50 -8.70
N LEU A 116 13.09 9.80 -9.01
CA LEU A 116 13.16 10.27 -10.39
C LEU A 116 14.41 9.76 -11.13
N ALA A 117 15.57 9.73 -10.46
CA ALA A 117 16.81 9.25 -11.06
C ALA A 117 16.70 7.76 -11.43
N GLU A 118 16.12 6.96 -10.53
CA GLU A 118 16.00 5.51 -10.69
C GLU A 118 14.91 5.11 -11.71
N HIS A 119 13.69 5.65 -11.55
CA HIS A 119 12.51 5.20 -12.31
C HIS A 119 12.09 6.13 -13.46
N LYS A 120 12.77 7.27 -13.63
CA LYS A 120 12.64 8.19 -14.78
C LYS A 120 11.18 8.56 -15.08
N GLU A 121 10.73 8.33 -16.33
CA GLU A 121 9.38 8.67 -16.80
C GLU A 121 8.27 7.98 -16.00
N VAL A 122 8.51 6.77 -15.47
CA VAL A 122 7.51 6.07 -14.65
C VAL A 122 7.28 6.82 -13.34
N ALA A 123 8.36 7.32 -12.73
CA ALA A 123 8.25 8.16 -11.54
C ALA A 123 7.60 9.50 -11.82
N ALA A 124 8.01 10.19 -12.89
CA ALA A 124 7.40 11.46 -13.27
C ALA A 124 5.88 11.32 -13.45
N ASN A 125 5.42 10.29 -14.16
CA ASN A 125 3.99 10.02 -14.33
C ASN A 125 3.28 9.65 -13.01
N GLY A 126 3.94 8.90 -12.12
CA GLY A 126 3.40 8.56 -10.81
C GLY A 126 3.20 9.78 -9.92
N PHE A 127 4.17 10.71 -9.92
CA PHE A 127 4.05 11.97 -9.18
C PHE A 127 2.98 12.90 -9.74
N VAL A 128 2.91 13.05 -11.06
CA VAL A 128 1.87 13.89 -11.70
C VAL A 128 0.46 13.37 -11.41
N ARG A 129 0.27 12.05 -11.32
CA ARG A 129 -1.04 11.46 -10.97
C ARG A 129 -1.43 11.65 -9.51
N PHE A 130 -0.46 11.93 -8.64
CA PHE A 130 -0.68 12.12 -7.22
C PHE A 130 -1.04 13.57 -6.87
N LEU A 131 -0.53 14.54 -7.63
CA LEU A 131 -0.85 15.96 -7.51
C LEU A 131 -2.21 16.30 -8.12
#